data_AF-A0A516V655-F1
#
_entry.id   AF-A0A516V655-F1
#
_cell.length_a   1.000
_cell.length_b   1.000
_cell.length_c   1.000
_cell.angle_alpha   90.00
_cell.angle_beta   90.00
_cell.angle_gamma   90.00
#
_symmetry.space_group_name_H-M   'P 1'
#
loop_
_entity.id
_entity.type
_entity.pdbx_description
1 polymer ?
#
loop_
_entity_poly.entity_id
_entity_poly.type
_entity_poly.pdbx_seq_one_letter_code
_entity_poly.pdbx_strand_id
1 'polypeptide(L)'
;MNAKRTSARTRHTDVPYDPDDREATLAFWKNAITHTGLEELRAKRGRPAKTPEERKEQIALRVDKDVLDWFRESGPGWQTRMNAALRAYRDAKD
;
A
#
# COMPACT_ATOMS: atom_id res chain seq x y z
N MET A 1 -21.17 -19.94 -27.83
CA MET A 1 -20.07 -19.16 -28.44
C MET A 1 -20.43 -17.69 -28.34
N ASN A 2 -19.84 -16.95 -27.40
CA ASN A 2 -20.16 -15.54 -27.20
C ASN A 2 -19.04 -14.70 -27.83
N ALA A 3 -19.33 -14.04 -28.95
CA ALA A 3 -18.38 -13.14 -29.60
C ALA A 3 -18.12 -11.95 -28.66
N LYS A 4 -16.86 -11.79 -28.23
CA LYS A 4 -16.46 -10.63 -27.44
C LYS A 4 -16.64 -9.37 -28.29
N ARG A 5 -17.34 -8.35 -27.77
CA ARG A 5 -17.73 -7.09 -28.45
C ARG A 5 -16.54 -6.15 -28.75
N THR A 6 -15.32 -6.63 -28.82
CA THR A 6 -14.13 -5.77 -28.99
C THR A 6 -13.04 -6.55 -29.71
N SER A 7 -13.04 -6.52 -31.05
CA SER A 7 -11.95 -7.09 -31.85
C SER A 7 -11.42 -6.16 -32.94
N ALA A 8 -11.64 -4.85 -32.82
CA ALA A 8 -10.86 -3.91 -33.63
C ALA A 8 -9.51 -3.70 -32.92
N ARG A 9 -8.41 -4.08 -33.57
CA ARG A 9 -7.07 -3.60 -33.17
C ARG A 9 -7.02 -2.10 -33.48
N THR A 10 -7.50 -1.28 -32.55
CA THR A 10 -7.04 0.11 -32.49
C THR A 10 -5.54 0.08 -32.27
N ARG A 11 -4.76 0.88 -33.02
CA ARG A 11 -3.40 1.21 -32.60
C ARG A 11 -3.58 1.90 -31.25
N HIS A 12 -3.36 1.19 -30.17
CA HIS A 12 -3.39 1.77 -28.84
C HIS A 12 -2.08 2.54 -28.73
N THR A 13 -2.07 3.79 -29.17
CA THR A 13 -1.00 4.70 -28.77
C THR A 13 -1.22 4.96 -27.29
N ASP A 14 -0.22 4.59 -26.47
CA ASP A 14 -0.21 4.85 -25.02
C ASP A 14 -0.21 6.35 -24.68
N VAL A 15 -0.17 7.20 -25.71
CA VAL A 15 -0.14 8.66 -25.62
C VAL A 15 -1.40 9.27 -26.23
N PRO A 16 -1.96 10.33 -25.61
CA PRO A 16 -3.21 10.97 -26.05
C PRO A 16 -3.03 11.99 -27.20
N TYR A 17 -1.92 11.92 -27.93
CA TYR A 17 -1.59 12.77 -29.08
C TYR A 17 -0.96 11.92 -30.20
N ASP A 18 -0.93 12.44 -31.43
CA ASP A 18 -0.25 11.78 -32.55
C ASP A 18 1.27 11.97 -32.43
N PRO A 19 2.07 10.90 -32.24
CA PRO A 19 3.51 11.00 -32.09
C PRO A 19 4.24 11.40 -33.38
N ASP A 20 3.63 11.21 -34.55
CA ASP A 20 4.21 11.58 -35.85
C ASP A 20 3.95 13.06 -36.19
N ASP A 21 3.02 13.71 -35.48
CA ASP A 21 2.76 15.15 -35.56
C ASP A 21 3.58 15.92 -34.51
N ARG A 22 4.53 16.71 -35.00
CA ARG A 22 5.42 17.54 -34.17
C ARG A 22 4.66 18.63 -33.41
N GLU A 23 3.64 19.24 -34.00
CA GLU A 23 2.91 20.33 -33.38
C GLU A 23 2.04 19.80 -32.23
N ALA A 24 1.33 18.70 -32.46
CA ALA A 24 0.57 18.00 -31.43
C ALA A 24 1.47 17.52 -30.27
N THR A 25 2.65 16.99 -30.60
CA THR A 25 3.65 16.58 -29.60
C THR A 25 4.08 17.78 -28.75
N LEU A 26 4.51 18.89 -29.37
CA LEU A 26 4.96 20.07 -28.63
C LEU A 26 3.85 20.69 -27.77
N ALA A 27 2.62 20.74 -28.28
CA ALA A 27 1.47 21.27 -27.54
C ALA A 27 1.16 20.43 -26.29
N PHE A 28 1.28 19.11 -26.38
CA PHE A 28 1.10 18.22 -25.23
C PHE A 28 2.23 18.40 -24.21
N TRP A 29 3.50 18.35 -24.64
CA TRP A 29 4.65 18.45 -23.75
C TRP A 29 4.84 19.85 -23.14
N LYS A 30 4.37 20.91 -23.79
CA LYS A 30 4.37 22.28 -23.25
C LYS A 30 3.56 22.40 -21.95
N ASN A 31 2.51 21.60 -21.80
CA ASN A 31 1.63 21.58 -20.63
C ASN A 31 1.91 20.39 -19.70
N ALA A 32 2.92 19.56 -20.01
CA ALA A 32 3.26 18.41 -19.18
C ALA A 32 3.77 18.89 -17.82
N ILE A 33 3.29 18.25 -16.75
CA ILE A 33 3.79 18.49 -15.39
C ILE A 33 5.21 17.94 -15.34
N THR A 34 6.21 18.82 -15.35
CA THR A 34 7.60 18.47 -15.03
C THR A 34 7.65 18.10 -13.55
N HIS A 35 7.57 16.81 -13.25
CA HIS A 35 7.91 16.32 -11.91
C HIS A 35 9.40 16.60 -11.68
N THR A 36 9.69 17.54 -10.80
CA THR A 36 11.06 17.97 -10.49
C THR A 36 11.74 16.92 -9.60
N GLY A 37 12.10 15.78 -10.21
CA GLY A 37 13.00 14.79 -9.62
C GLY A 37 12.34 13.47 -9.20
N LEU A 38 13.09 12.39 -9.45
CA LEU A 38 12.79 11.03 -8.98
C LEU A 38 12.54 10.97 -7.47
N GLU A 39 13.15 11.86 -6.71
CA GLU A 39 13.03 11.96 -5.25
C GLU A 39 11.62 12.32 -4.78
N GLU A 40 10.91 13.22 -5.48
CA GLU A 40 9.53 13.57 -5.11
C GLU A 40 8.57 12.39 -5.31
N LEU A 41 8.78 11.64 -6.40
CA LEU A 41 8.02 10.41 -6.70
C LEU A 41 8.33 9.28 -5.72
N ARG A 42 9.60 9.16 -5.28
CA ARG A 42 10.02 8.20 -4.25
C ARG A 42 9.40 8.52 -2.90
N ALA A 43 9.38 9.80 -2.50
CA ALA A 43 8.77 10.23 -1.25
C ALA A 43 7.25 9.95 -1.19
N LYS A 44 6.57 10.01 -2.34
CA LYS A 44 5.13 9.70 -2.46
C LYS A 44 4.82 8.21 -2.60
N ARG A 45 5.83 7.34 -2.68
CA ARG A 45 5.64 5.90 -2.91
C ARG A 45 5.54 5.13 -1.58
N GLY A 46 4.43 4.41 -1.40
CA GLY A 46 4.22 3.48 -0.29
C GLY A 46 3.14 3.93 0.69
N ARG A 47 2.89 3.11 1.71
CA ARG A 47 1.99 3.48 2.81
C ARG A 47 2.67 4.57 3.65
N PRO A 48 1.96 5.64 4.07
CA PRO A 48 2.53 6.63 4.96
C PRO A 48 3.10 5.95 6.21
N ALA A 49 4.27 6.43 6.65
CA ALA A 49 4.88 5.94 7.87
C ALA A 49 3.94 6.20 9.05
N LYS A 50 3.76 5.20 9.92
CA LYS A 50 3.00 5.38 11.16
C LYS A 50 3.65 6.44 12.04
N THR A 51 2.84 7.23 12.73
CA THR A 51 3.36 8.19 13.73
C THR A 51 4.06 7.43 14.87
N PRO A 52 4.97 8.07 15.62
CA PRO A 52 5.64 7.40 16.75
C PRO A 52 4.67 6.76 17.76
N GLU A 53 3.54 7.43 18.04
CA GLU A 53 2.50 6.97 18.96
C GLU A 53 1.76 5.71 18.48
N GLU A 54 1.66 5.52 17.17
CA GLU A 54 0.99 4.37 16.55
C GLU A 54 1.93 3.16 16.37
N ARG A 55 3.23 3.33 16.59
CA ARG A 55 4.21 2.26 16.45
C ARG A 55 4.18 1.38 17.69
N LYS A 56 4.03 0.08 17.46
CA LYS A 56 4.19 -0.93 18.52
C LYS A 56 5.69 -1.06 18.82
N GLU A 57 6.05 -1.04 20.09
CA GLU A 57 7.41 -1.32 20.51
C GLU A 57 7.69 -2.83 20.45
N GLN A 58 8.83 -3.20 19.85
CA GLN A 58 9.26 -4.59 19.81
C GLN A 58 10.10 -4.89 21.05
N ILE A 59 9.61 -5.81 21.88
CA ILE A 59 10.30 -6.23 23.10
C ILE A 59 10.64 -7.72 23.06
N ALA A 60 11.67 -8.12 23.79
CA ALA A 60 11.97 -9.51 24.09
C ALA A 60 11.23 -9.93 25.37
N LEU A 61 10.06 -10.57 25.23
CA LEU A 61 9.23 -11.06 26.33
C LEU A 61 9.21 -12.59 26.34
N ARG A 62 9.33 -13.19 27.53
CA ARG A 62 9.06 -14.63 27.73
C ARG A 62 7.60 -14.80 28.15
N VAL A 63 6.91 -15.73 27.50
CA VAL A 63 5.51 -16.09 27.75
C VAL A 63 5.46 -17.59 27.93
N ASP A 64 4.59 -18.08 28.81
CA ASP A 64 4.37 -19.51 28.98
C ASP A 64 3.94 -20.17 27.66
N LYS A 65 4.41 -21.40 27.47
CA LYS A 65 4.28 -22.11 26.20
C LYS A 65 2.82 -22.38 25.84
N ASP A 66 2.02 -22.81 26.81
CA ASP A 66 0.60 -23.12 26.67
C ASP A 66 -0.22 -21.88 26.26
N VAL A 67 0.04 -20.73 26.88
CA VAL A 67 -0.60 -19.45 26.53
C VAL A 67 -0.25 -19.05 25.10
N LEU A 68 1.04 -19.16 24.73
CA LEU A 68 1.50 -18.84 23.39
C LEU A 68 0.89 -19.76 22.33
N ASP A 69 0.80 -21.06 22.62
CA ASP A 69 0.21 -22.05 21.72
C ASP A 69 -1.30 -21.79 21.54
N TRP A 70 -2.04 -21.50 22.61
CA TRP A 70 -3.45 -21.12 22.55
C TRP A 70 -3.71 -19.92 21.63
N PHE A 71 -2.88 -18.87 21.73
CA PHE A 71 -2.98 -17.74 20.80
C PHE A 71 -2.64 -18.17 19.37
N ARG A 72 -1.59 -18.95 19.14
CA ARG A 72 -1.20 -19.39 17.78
C ARG A 72 -2.27 -20.24 17.09
N GLU A 73 -2.97 -21.09 17.84
CA GLU A 73 -4.07 -21.92 17.34
C GLU A 73 -5.23 -21.10 16.77
N SER A 74 -5.44 -19.87 17.27
CA SER A 74 -6.45 -18.95 16.72
C SER A 74 -6.11 -18.44 15.30
N GLY A 75 -4.95 -18.79 14.75
CA GLY A 75 -4.58 -18.55 13.36
C GLY A 75 -3.97 -17.17 13.09
N PRO A 76 -4.03 -16.68 11.83
CA PRO A 76 -3.46 -15.39 11.46
C PRO A 76 -3.95 -14.25 12.37
N GLY A 77 -3.04 -13.34 12.72
CA GLY A 77 -3.33 -12.22 13.61
C GLY A 77 -3.31 -12.53 15.12
N TRP A 78 -2.81 -13.70 15.53
CA TRP A 78 -2.75 -14.08 16.95
C TRP A 78 -2.00 -13.07 17.83
N GLN A 79 -0.94 -12.45 17.34
CA GLN A 79 -0.22 -11.39 18.06
C GLN A 79 -1.08 -10.14 18.29
N THR A 80 -1.97 -9.82 17.34
CA THR A 80 -2.90 -8.69 17.49
C THR A 80 -3.95 -9.00 18.56
N ARG A 81 -4.45 -10.25 18.60
CA ARG A 81 -5.37 -10.72 19.66
C ARG A 81 -4.69 -10.73 21.03
N MET A 82 -3.45 -11.21 21.11
CA MET A 82 -2.64 -11.16 22.33
C MET A 82 -2.45 -9.72 22.82
N ASN A 83 -2.11 -8.80 21.93
CA ASN A 83 -1.99 -7.39 22.28
C ASN A 83 -3.34 -6.78 22.74
N ALA A 84 -4.46 -7.17 22.16
CA ALA A 84 -5.78 -6.71 22.59
C ALA A 84 -6.13 -7.20 24.00
N ALA A 85 -5.79 -8.45 24.33
CA ALA A 85 -5.96 -8.99 25.68
C ALA A 85 -5.11 -8.23 26.71
N LEU A 86 -3.85 -7.92 26.37
CA LEU A 86 -2.98 -7.11 27.23
C LEU A 86 -3.52 -5.69 27.45
N ARG A 87 -4.07 -5.05 26.41
CA ARG A 87 -4.72 -3.74 26.53
C ARG A 87 -5.96 -3.81 27.43
N ALA A 88 -6.83 -4.78 27.20
CA ALA A 88 -8.03 -4.96 28.01
C ALA A 88 -7.70 -5.20 29.49
N TYR A 89 -6.66 -5.99 29.78
CA TYR A 89 -6.18 -6.17 31.15
C TYR A 89 -5.69 -4.87 31.78
N ARG A 90 -4.92 -4.05 31.05
CA ARG A 90 -4.44 -2.75 31.52
C ARG A 90 -5.60 -1.77 31.76
N ASP A 91 -6.49 -1.61 30.79
CA ASP A 91 -7.61 -0.67 30.86
C ASP A 91 -8.65 -1.06 31.93
N ALA A 92 -8.69 -2.33 32.37
CA ALA A 92 -9.54 -2.79 33.48
C ALA A 92 -8.88 -2.63 34.86
N LYS A 93 -7.57 -2.37 34.91
CA LYS A 93 -6.82 -2.13 36.14
C LYS A 93 -6.68 -0.65 36.47
N ASP A 94 -6.72 0.20 35.44
CA ASP A 94 -6.83 1.66 35.54
C ASP A 94 -8.26 2.07 35.94
#